data_AF-A0A939U273-F1
#
_entry.id   AF-A0A939U273-F1
#
_cell.length_a   1.000
_cell.length_b   1.000
_cell.length_c   1.000
_cell.angle_alpha   90.00
_cell.angle_beta   90.00
_cell.angle_gamma   90.00
#
_symmetry.space_group_name_H-M   'P 1'
#
loop_
_entity.id
_entity.type
_entity.pdbx_description
1 polymer ?
#
loop_
_entity_poly.entity_id
_entity_poly.type
_entity_poly.pdbx_seq_one_letter_code
_entity_poly.pdbx_strand_id
1 'polypeptide(L)'
;MKDRINVNSEPAPSLLFKIVQISISVILVCILCFFIYGQFFTESTHYFTGSCSVFSNTWSYTDSAGETKHVKFPGSLDIEVGDTVTLTSRLPGVVDENSYACFLTNRSMRVYVNGELRLDFSSDDNPLPGGYVKSHYMLVNLHAR
;
A
#
# COMPACT_ATOMS: atom_id res chain seq x y z
N MET A 1 -28.06 61.10 -28.91
CA MET A 1 -28.24 59.72 -29.39
C MET A 1 -26.85 59.08 -29.34
N LYS A 2 -26.59 58.24 -28.33
CA LYS A 2 -25.25 57.72 -28.02
C LYS A 2 -25.20 56.28 -28.49
N ASP A 3 -24.60 56.05 -29.66
CA ASP A 3 -24.42 54.72 -30.21
C ASP A 3 -23.52 53.93 -29.26
N ARG A 4 -24.10 52.91 -28.62
CA ARG A 4 -23.35 51.93 -27.84
C ARG A 4 -22.58 51.07 -28.84
N ILE A 5 -21.31 51.38 -29.06
CA ILE A 5 -20.39 50.44 -29.69
C ILE A 5 -20.32 49.23 -28.76
N ASN A 6 -20.86 48.11 -29.22
CA ASN A 6 -20.81 46.82 -28.54
C ASN A 6 -19.38 46.27 -28.67
N VAL A 7 -18.47 46.76 -27.83
CA VAL A 7 -17.11 46.25 -27.69
C VAL A 7 -17.18 44.99 -26.85
N ASN A 8 -17.64 43.86 -27.40
CA ASN A 8 -17.55 42.53 -26.76
C ASN A 8 -17.92 41.37 -27.72
N SER A 9 -17.65 41.49 -29.04
CA SER A 9 -17.68 40.30 -29.90
C SER A 9 -16.31 39.61 -29.82
N GLU A 10 -16.16 38.64 -28.92
CA GLU A 10 -15.03 37.71 -28.97
C GLU A 10 -14.94 37.09 -30.38
N PRO A 11 -13.76 37.03 -31.01
CA PRO A 11 -13.63 36.44 -32.33
C PRO A 11 -14.02 34.97 -32.26
N ALA A 12 -15.04 34.58 -33.05
CA ALA A 12 -15.49 33.20 -33.11
C ALA A 12 -14.28 32.30 -33.48
N PRO A 13 -14.03 31.22 -32.71
CA PRO A 13 -12.86 30.40 -32.94
C PRO A 13 -12.90 29.82 -34.36
N SER A 14 -11.74 29.85 -35.02
CA SER A 14 -11.60 29.36 -36.39
C SER A 14 -12.03 27.89 -36.48
N LEU A 15 -12.56 27.49 -37.63
CA LEU A 15 -13.08 26.14 -37.86
C LEU A 15 -12.02 25.07 -37.55
N LEU A 16 -10.75 25.37 -37.84
CA LEU A 16 -9.60 24.53 -37.52
C LEU A 16 -9.40 24.37 -36.00
N PHE A 17 -9.54 25.44 -35.21
CA PHE A 17 -9.46 25.37 -33.75
C PHE A 17 -10.57 24.48 -33.16
N LYS A 18 -11.80 24.60 -33.68
CA LYS A 18 -12.92 23.74 -33.26
C LYS A 18 -12.68 22.27 -33.60
N ILE A 19 -12.16 21.97 -34.79
CA ILE A 19 -11.81 20.59 -35.19
C ILE A 19 -10.74 20.03 -34.25
N VAL A 20 -9.68 20.79 -33.97
CA VAL A 20 -8.60 20.36 -33.07
C VAL A 20 -9.14 20.11 -31.66
N GLN A 21 -9.95 21.03 -31.11
CA GLN A 21 -10.56 20.89 -29.79
C GLN A 21 -11.50 19.67 -29.68
N ILE A 22 -12.27 19.40 -30.72
CA ILE A 22 -13.13 18.21 -30.79
C ILE A 22 -12.27 16.95 -30.83
N SER A 23 -11.20 16.93 -31.64
CA SER A 23 -10.32 15.76 -31.76
C SER A 23 -9.64 15.41 -30.43
N ILE A 24 -9.15 16.41 -29.68
CA ILE A 24 -8.53 16.22 -28.38
C ILE A 24 -9.56 15.71 -27.37
N SER A 25 -10.76 16.29 -27.36
CA SER A 25 -11.85 15.85 -26.47
C SER A 25 -12.24 14.39 -26.73
N VAL A 26 -12.33 13.97 -27.99
CA VAL A 26 -12.63 12.58 -28.36
C VAL A 26 -11.52 11.64 -27.89
N ILE A 27 -10.25 11.99 -28.09
CA ILE A 27 -9.11 11.18 -27.63
C ILE A 27 -9.14 11.02 -26.11
N LEU A 28 -9.38 12.10 -25.36
CA LEU A 28 -9.49 12.07 -23.90
C LEU A 28 -10.62 11.15 -23.43
N VAL A 29 -11.79 11.22 -24.08
CA VAL A 29 -12.92 10.33 -23.77
C VAL A 29 -12.58 8.88 -24.11
N CYS A 30 -11.94 8.61 -25.25
CA CYS A 30 -11.51 7.26 -25.61
C CYS A 30 -10.52 6.68 -24.59
N ILE A 31 -9.53 7.47 -24.14
CA ILE A 31 -8.59 7.08 -23.09
C ILE A 31 -9.33 6.80 -21.79
N LEU A 32 -10.25 7.67 -21.38
CA LEU A 32 -11.05 7.49 -20.17
C LEU A 32 -11.89 6.21 -20.24
N CYS A 33 -12.57 5.97 -21.36
CA CYS A 33 -13.33 4.74 -21.59
C CYS A 33 -12.44 3.50 -21.56
N PHE A 34 -11.23 3.57 -22.11
CA PHE A 34 -10.25 2.49 -22.03
C PHE A 34 -9.83 2.20 -20.58
N PHE A 35 -9.58 3.23 -19.76
CA PHE A 35 -9.28 3.05 -18.34
C PHE A 35 -10.46 2.45 -17.56
N ILE A 36 -11.68 2.95 -17.79
CA ILE A 36 -12.89 2.41 -17.16
C ILE A 36 -13.09 0.95 -17.56
N TYR A 37 -12.96 0.63 -18.85
CA TYR A 37 -13.03 -0.75 -19.34
C TYR A 37 -11.95 -1.62 -18.66
N GLY A 38 -10.72 -1.12 -18.56
CA GLY A 38 -9.65 -1.78 -17.82
C GLY A 38 -10.04 -2.11 -16.38
N GLN A 39 -10.65 -1.19 -15.64
CA GLN A 39 -11.05 -1.43 -14.24
C GLN A 39 -12.19 -2.45 -14.07
N PHE A 40 -13.13 -2.51 -15.01
CA PHE A 40 -14.27 -3.43 -14.92
C PHE A 40 -14.00 -4.82 -15.50
N PHE A 41 -13.20 -4.91 -16.56
CA PHE A 41 -12.99 -6.15 -17.32
C PHE A 41 -11.59 -6.74 -17.14
N THR A 42 -10.63 -5.98 -16.61
CA THR A 42 -9.40 -6.59 -16.11
C THR A 42 -9.72 -7.05 -14.70
N GLU A 43 -9.85 -8.36 -14.52
CA GLU A 43 -9.78 -8.92 -13.18
C GLU A 43 -8.53 -8.35 -12.52
N SER A 44 -8.64 -7.88 -11.28
CA SER A 44 -7.46 -7.47 -10.52
C SER A 44 -6.53 -8.66 -10.51
N THR A 45 -5.52 -8.67 -11.39
CA THR A 45 -4.53 -9.72 -11.40
C THR A 45 -4.00 -9.73 -9.99
N HIS A 46 -4.19 -10.83 -9.28
CA HIS A 46 -3.47 -11.05 -8.05
C HIS A 46 -2.00 -11.01 -8.47
N TYR A 47 -1.37 -9.84 -8.36
CA TYR A 47 0.03 -9.61 -8.72
C TYR A 47 0.96 -10.55 -7.92
N PHE A 48 0.40 -11.18 -6.88
CA PHE A 48 0.89 -12.40 -6.26
C PHE A 48 0.18 -13.63 -6.86
N THR A 49 0.86 -14.35 -7.74
CA THR A 49 0.48 -15.70 -8.20
C THR A 49 0.69 -16.78 -7.13
N GLY A 50 0.84 -16.40 -5.86
CA GLY A 50 0.99 -17.29 -4.71
C GLY A 50 -0.30 -17.38 -3.90
N SER A 51 -0.56 -18.53 -3.29
CA SER A 51 -1.64 -18.68 -2.30
C SER A 51 -1.37 -17.79 -1.09
N CYS A 52 -2.07 -16.66 -0.97
CA CYS A 52 -2.00 -15.81 0.20
C CYS A 52 -3.01 -16.31 1.25
N SER A 53 -2.51 -16.85 2.35
CA SER A 53 -3.32 -17.27 3.49
C SER A 53 -3.01 -16.42 4.71
N VAL A 54 -4.04 -16.03 5.46
CA VAL A 54 -3.86 -15.34 6.74
C VAL A 54 -3.12 -16.28 7.70
N PHE A 55 -2.04 -15.79 8.29
CA PHE A 55 -1.28 -16.54 9.28
C PHE A 55 -2.03 -16.59 10.61
N SER A 56 -2.84 -17.64 10.80
CA SER A 56 -3.75 -17.79 11.95
C SER A 56 -3.13 -18.44 13.19
N ASN A 57 -1.80 -18.63 13.22
CA ASN A 57 -1.13 -19.22 14.37
C ASN A 57 -1.22 -18.29 15.60
N THR A 58 -1.15 -18.90 16.78
CA THR A 58 -1.13 -18.13 18.03
C THR A 58 0.22 -17.45 18.17
N TRP A 59 0.19 -16.18 18.55
CA TRP A 59 1.39 -15.40 18.85
C TRP A 59 1.55 -15.31 20.36
N SER A 60 2.78 -15.43 20.84
CA SER A 60 3.17 -15.01 22.17
C SER A 60 3.78 -13.62 22.09
N TYR A 61 3.28 -12.72 22.92
CA TYR A 61 3.72 -11.36 23.09
C TYR A 61 4.49 -11.27 24.40
N THR A 62 5.72 -10.76 24.35
CA THR A 62 6.51 -10.44 25.55
C THR A 62 6.66 -8.92 25.61
N ASP A 63 6.20 -8.33 26.72
CA ASP A 63 6.35 -6.89 26.98
C ASP A 63 7.78 -6.54 27.41
N SER A 64 8.04 -5.25 27.59
CA SER A 64 9.31 -4.71 28.08
C SER A 64 9.66 -5.19 29.51
N ALA A 65 8.67 -5.64 30.28
CA ALA A 65 8.83 -6.19 31.62
C ALA A 65 9.11 -7.72 31.64
N GLY A 66 9.04 -8.39 30.48
CA GLY A 66 9.32 -9.81 30.32
C GLY A 66 8.10 -10.73 30.51
N GLU A 67 6.90 -10.17 30.71
CA GLU A 67 5.68 -10.96 30.88
C GLU A 67 5.18 -11.46 29.52
N THR A 68 4.92 -12.77 29.43
CA THR A 68 4.48 -13.41 28.18
C THR A 68 2.97 -13.62 28.17
N LYS A 69 2.29 -13.04 27.18
CA LYS A 69 0.84 -13.17 26.95
C LYS A 69 0.56 -13.77 25.57
N HIS A 70 -0.59 -14.41 25.40
CA HIS A 70 -0.99 -14.95 24.11
C HIS A 70 -1.95 -13.99 23.39
N VAL A 71 -1.71 -13.75 22.10
CA VAL A 71 -2.54 -12.93 21.22
C VAL A 71 -2.86 -13.69 19.94
N LYS A 72 -4.07 -13.45 19.40
CA LYS A 72 -4.50 -13.94 18.09
C LYS A 72 -4.70 -12.74 17.17
N PHE A 73 -4.26 -12.86 15.94
CA PHE A 73 -4.51 -11.88 14.89
C PHE A 73 -5.57 -12.41 13.91
N PRO A 74 -6.41 -11.53 13.31
CA PRO A 74 -6.44 -10.07 13.49
C PRO A 74 -6.95 -9.64 14.88
N GLY A 75 -6.28 -8.67 15.49
CA GLY A 75 -6.52 -8.21 16.86
C GLY A 75 -5.67 -6.97 17.19
N SER A 76 -5.93 -6.32 18.31
CA SER A 76 -5.19 -5.14 18.78
C SER A 76 -4.26 -5.50 19.93
N LEU A 77 -3.05 -4.95 19.90
CA LEU A 77 -2.14 -4.90 21.03
C LEU A 77 -2.10 -3.47 21.55
N ASP A 78 -2.38 -3.30 22.84
CA ASP A 78 -2.21 -2.01 23.51
C ASP A 78 -0.75 -1.93 23.97
N ILE A 79 0.03 -1.10 23.27
CA ILE A 79 1.47 -0.93 23.48
C ILE A 79 1.70 0.54 23.70
N GLU A 80 2.35 0.89 24.81
CA GLU A 80 2.69 2.27 25.11
C GLU A 80 3.63 2.86 24.05
N VAL A 81 3.50 4.16 23.82
CA VAL A 81 4.31 4.85 22.81
C VAL A 81 5.77 4.87 23.27
N GLY A 82 6.65 4.30 22.46
CA GLY A 82 8.09 4.19 22.75
C GLY A 82 8.52 2.81 23.22
N ASP A 83 7.58 1.92 23.54
CA ASP A 83 7.90 0.56 23.97
C ASP A 83 8.23 -0.37 22.79
N THR A 84 9.20 -1.24 23.02
CA THR A 84 9.55 -2.33 22.10
C THR A 84 8.95 -3.63 22.61
N VAL A 85 8.33 -4.37 21.71
CA VAL A 85 7.64 -5.63 22.03
C VAL A 85 8.15 -6.76 21.16
N THR A 86 8.22 -7.95 21.73
CA THR A 86 8.64 -9.15 20.98
C THR A 86 7.44 -10.03 20.71
N LEU A 87 7.15 -10.23 19.43
CA LEU A 87 6.13 -11.15 18.96
C LEU A 87 6.79 -12.43 18.46
N THR A 88 6.43 -13.56 19.06
CA THR A 88 6.95 -14.87 18.70
C THR A 88 5.81 -15.78 18.28
N SER A 89 6.01 -16.53 17.20
CA SER A 89 5.10 -17.59 16.79
C SER A 89 5.88 -18.76 16.21
N ARG A 90 5.24 -19.92 16.14
CA ARG A 90 5.81 -21.11 15.51
C ARG A 90 5.38 -21.14 14.06
N LEU A 91 6.35 -21.28 13.15
CA LEU A 91 6.07 -21.51 11.74
C LEU A 91 5.39 -22.88 11.56
N PRO A 92 4.58 -23.06 10.49
CA PRO A 92 4.06 -24.37 10.14
C PRO A 92 5.20 -25.34 9.83
N GLY A 93 4.95 -26.64 9.97
CA GLY A 93 5.99 -27.66 9.81
C GLY A 93 6.58 -27.77 8.41
N VAL A 94 5.87 -27.31 7.37
CA VAL A 94 6.35 -27.28 5.99
C VAL A 94 6.42 -25.82 5.54
N VAL A 95 7.63 -25.33 5.30
CA VAL A 95 7.91 -23.99 4.77
C VAL A 95 8.81 -24.15 3.55
N ASP A 96 8.23 -23.96 2.37
CA ASP A 96 8.94 -24.03 1.10
C ASP A 96 9.88 -22.83 0.94
N GLU A 97 10.90 -22.97 0.07
CA GLU A 97 11.90 -21.92 -0.23
C GLU A 97 11.26 -20.59 -0.68
N ASN A 98 10.09 -20.66 -1.31
CA ASN A 98 9.33 -19.52 -1.83
C ASN A 98 8.22 -19.04 -0.87
N SER A 99 8.28 -19.41 0.41
CA SER A 99 7.33 -18.97 1.42
C SER A 99 7.73 -17.62 2.00
N TYR A 100 6.81 -16.66 1.99
CA TYR A 100 7.03 -15.33 2.53
C TYR A 100 5.96 -14.97 3.57
N ALA A 101 6.37 -14.35 4.67
CA ALA A 101 5.47 -13.60 5.54
C ALA A 101 5.34 -12.17 5.02
N CYS A 102 4.10 -11.68 4.98
CA CYS A 102 3.79 -10.31 4.61
C CYS A 102 3.33 -9.54 5.86
N PHE A 103 4.02 -8.45 6.17
CA PHE A 103 3.67 -7.55 7.25
C PHE A 103 3.24 -6.19 6.69
N LEU A 104 2.16 -5.63 7.24
CA LEU A 104 1.76 -4.25 6.98
C LEU A 104 1.98 -3.45 8.25
N THR A 105 3.01 -2.60 8.27
CA THR A 105 3.37 -1.80 9.46
C THR A 105 3.75 -0.38 9.09
N ASN A 106 3.52 0.55 10.01
CA ASN A 106 4.04 1.91 9.98
C ASN A 106 5.05 2.17 11.11
N ARG A 107 5.45 1.14 11.85
CA ARG A 107 6.41 1.19 12.97
C ARG A 107 7.70 0.49 12.59
N SER A 108 8.81 0.91 13.22
CA SER A 108 10.08 0.18 13.15
C SER A 108 9.89 -1.27 13.59
N MET A 109 10.46 -2.21 12.84
CA MET A 109 10.34 -3.64 13.11
C MET A 109 11.64 -4.38 12.76
N ARG A 110 11.96 -5.40 13.56
CA ARG A 110 12.97 -6.40 13.21
C ARG A 110 12.34 -7.78 13.20
N VAL A 111 12.59 -8.55 12.15
CA VAL A 111 12.05 -9.90 12.01
C VAL A 111 13.18 -10.90 12.04
N TYR A 112 13.04 -11.88 12.92
CA TYR A 112 13.96 -12.99 13.07
C TYR A 112 13.26 -14.29 12.66
N VAL A 113 13.94 -15.12 11.87
CA VAL A 113 13.48 -16.46 11.51
C VAL A 113 14.53 -17.45 12.02
N ASN A 114 14.14 -18.36 12.89
CA ASN A 114 15.06 -19.29 13.58
C ASN A 114 16.27 -18.59 14.25
N GLY A 115 16.07 -17.38 14.76
CA GLY A 115 17.11 -16.57 15.42
C GLY A 115 18.00 -15.76 14.47
N GLU A 116 17.89 -15.94 13.15
CA GLU A 116 18.60 -15.15 12.15
C GLU A 116 17.79 -13.89 11.80
N LEU A 117 18.45 -12.71 11.77
CA LEU A 117 17.82 -11.46 11.34
C LEU A 117 17.52 -11.51 9.84
N ARG A 118 16.24 -11.37 9.47
CA ARG A 118 15.78 -11.38 8.08
C ARG A 118 15.33 -10.02 7.56
N LEU A 119 14.91 -9.14 8.46
CA LEU A 119 14.45 -7.80 8.13
C LEU A 119 14.78 -6.85 9.29
N ASP A 120 15.35 -5.70 8.97
CA ASP A 120 15.50 -4.56 9.87
C ASP A 120 14.92 -3.34 9.16
N PHE A 121 13.80 -2.84 9.67
CA PHE A 121 13.10 -1.69 9.13
C PHE A 121 12.97 -0.62 10.21
N SER A 122 13.42 0.59 9.89
CA SER A 122 13.20 1.78 10.72
C SER A 122 12.18 2.70 10.09
N SER A 123 11.17 3.12 10.85
CA SER A 123 10.22 4.14 10.41
C SER A 123 10.86 5.53 10.26
N ASP A 124 12.03 5.73 10.87
CA ASP A 124 12.75 7.00 10.86
C ASP A 124 13.49 7.24 9.53
N ASP A 125 13.68 6.20 8.73
CA ASP A 125 14.41 6.27 7.45
C ASP A 125 13.59 6.92 6.33
N ASN A 126 12.28 7.11 6.53
CA ASN A 126 11.39 7.66 5.51
C ASN A 126 10.42 8.72 6.08
N PRO A 127 10.93 9.83 6.65
CA PRO A 127 10.08 10.86 7.22
C PRO A 127 9.45 11.68 6.08
N LEU A 128 8.17 11.44 5.79
CA LEU A 128 7.41 12.39 4.99
C LEU A 128 7.29 13.70 5.79
N PRO A 129 7.44 14.88 5.14
CA PRO A 129 7.21 16.14 5.80
C PRO A 129 5.80 16.17 6.41
N GLY A 130 5.72 16.42 7.73
CA GLY A 130 4.47 16.39 8.50
C GLY A 130 4.38 15.26 9.54
N GLY A 131 5.39 14.42 9.70
CA GLY A 131 5.48 13.45 10.81
C GLY A 131 4.59 12.21 10.66
N TYR A 132 4.07 11.95 9.46
CA TYR A 132 3.28 10.76 9.16
C TYR A 132 4.10 9.72 8.43
N VAL A 133 4.21 8.53 9.01
CA VAL A 133 4.79 7.35 8.36
C VAL A 133 3.65 6.55 7.72
N LYS A 134 3.66 6.42 6.39
CA LYS A 134 2.71 5.55 5.68
C LYS A 134 2.98 4.09 6.02
N SER A 135 1.95 3.25 6.04
CA SER A 135 2.14 1.81 6.21
C SER A 135 2.87 1.22 4.99
N HIS A 136 3.85 0.37 5.24
CA HIS A 136 4.63 -0.33 4.22
C HIS A 136 4.34 -1.83 4.27
N TYR A 137 4.24 -2.45 3.10
CA TYR A 137 4.25 -3.90 2.97
C TYR A 137 5.69 -4.40 3.00
N MET A 138 5.97 -5.36 3.88
CA MET A 138 7.29 -5.97 4.02
C MET A 138 7.16 -7.47 3.82
N LEU A 139 7.94 -8.00 2.89
CA LEU A 139 8.00 -9.42 2.57
C LEU A 139 9.25 -10.01 3.21
N VAL A 140 9.07 -11.01 4.07
CA VAL A 140 10.16 -11.70 4.75
C VAL A 140 10.15 -13.16 4.33
N ASN A 141 11.27 -13.63 3.78
CA ASN A 141 11.43 -15.03 3.42
C ASN A 141 11.47 -15.89 4.69
N LEU A 142 10.60 -16.90 4.76
CA LEU A 142 10.44 -17.79 5.91
C LEU A 142 11.33 -19.03 5.86
N HIS A 143 11.95 -19.30 4.72
CA HIS A 143 12.83 -20.45 4.56
C HIS A 143 14.13 -20.21 5.33
N ALA A 144 14.38 -21.07 6.32
CA ALA A 144 15.66 -21.12 7.02
C ALA A 144 16.62 -22.02 6.24
N ARG A 145 17.82 -21.52 5.97
CA ARG A 145 18.91 -22.28 5.34
C ARG A 145 19.56 -23.19 6.38
#